data_AF-A0A7S0GLX8-F1
#
_entry.id   AF-A0A7S0GLX8-F1
#
_cell.length_a   1.000
_cell.length_b   1.000
_cell.length_c   1.000
_cell.angle_alpha   90.00
_cell.angle_beta   90.00
_cell.angle_gamma   90.00
#
_symmetry.space_group_name_H-M   'P 1'
#
loop_
_entity.id
_entity.type
_entity.pdbx_description
1 polymer ?
#
loop_
_entity_poly.entity_id
_entity_poly.type
_entity_poly.pdbx_seq_one_letter_code
_entity_poly.pdbx_strand_id
1 'polypeptide(L)'
;ARRRAKALGLQRASGVHLVSAHTGMGTTVLAEQLEQLLDEGKEAWVVGAQNAGKSSLINRLSQKYGGGETSDVTRDVNGGPGLGPIASHLPGTTLGVVRLENLLPSGADVYDTPGLLQPSQVSSRLNSEEARMVLPRKRLTPRTYRAEIGSTIHVGGLGRIDVLDGPQRTMYLTVWASADVPTHYMLNGFQKSEGGKADLLYKKHAGSKLTPPIGEKRVKQLGEWGSRVVTVYGSSWQRSDRDVVIG
;
A
#
# COMPACT_ATOMS: atom_id res chain seq x y z
N ALA A 1 -8.90 -12.77 0.04
CA ALA A 1 -8.65 -12.24 -1.32
C ALA A 1 -9.77 -12.56 -2.32
N ARG A 2 -10.05 -13.82 -2.68
CA ARG A 2 -11.11 -14.21 -3.65
C ARG A 2 -12.49 -13.56 -3.39
N ARG A 3 -12.94 -13.56 -2.13
CA ARG A 3 -14.21 -12.90 -1.72
C ARG A 3 -14.24 -11.41 -2.04
N ARG A 4 -13.12 -10.70 -1.80
CA ARG A 4 -13.01 -9.25 -2.07
C ARG A 4 -12.94 -8.95 -3.57
N ALA A 5 -12.24 -9.78 -4.34
CA ALA A 5 -12.19 -9.68 -5.80
C ALA A 5 -13.58 -9.86 -6.42
N LYS A 6 -14.35 -10.86 -5.96
CA LYS A 6 -15.74 -11.08 -6.39
C LYS A 6 -16.65 -9.90 -6.06
N ALA A 7 -16.52 -9.34 -4.86
CA ALA A 7 -17.28 -8.15 -4.45
C ALA A 7 -16.97 -6.90 -5.31
N LEU A 8 -15.79 -6.85 -5.93
CA LEU A 8 -15.37 -5.78 -6.85
C LEU A 8 -15.61 -6.15 -8.34
N GLY A 9 -16.37 -7.21 -8.62
CA GLY A 9 -16.78 -7.58 -9.98
C GLY A 9 -15.92 -8.65 -10.67
N LEU A 10 -14.78 -9.07 -10.08
CA LEU A 10 -13.97 -10.14 -10.65
C LEU A 10 -14.57 -11.52 -10.29
N GLN A 11 -15.49 -12.00 -11.13
CA GLN A 11 -16.28 -13.20 -10.86
C GLN A 11 -15.49 -14.51 -10.94
N ARG A 12 -14.45 -14.58 -11.78
CA ARG A 12 -13.69 -15.82 -12.06
C ARG A 12 -12.19 -15.54 -12.06
N ALA A 13 -11.53 -15.76 -10.92
CA ALA A 13 -10.07 -15.78 -10.84
C ALA A 13 -9.58 -17.24 -10.89
N SER A 14 -8.76 -17.59 -11.89
CA SER A 14 -8.15 -18.93 -12.01
C SER A 14 -7.25 -19.24 -10.82
N GLY A 15 -6.50 -18.24 -10.34
CA GLY A 15 -5.61 -18.34 -9.18
C GLY A 15 -5.61 -17.06 -8.34
N VAL A 16 -5.17 -17.17 -7.09
CA VAL A 16 -4.82 -16.01 -6.26
C VAL A 16 -3.52 -16.32 -5.54
N HIS A 17 -2.51 -15.52 -5.82
CA HIS A 17 -1.14 -15.69 -5.32
C HIS A 17 -0.75 -14.57 -4.39
N LEU A 18 -0.03 -14.91 -3.32
CA LEU A 18 0.71 -13.93 -2.53
C LEU A 18 2.15 -13.94 -3.02
N VAL A 19 2.62 -12.80 -3.50
CA VAL A 19 3.96 -12.67 -4.07
C VAL A 19 4.70 -11.48 -3.48
N SER A 20 6.02 -11.59 -3.40
CA SER A 20 6.91 -10.49 -3.08
C SER A 20 7.97 -10.40 -4.17
N ALA A 21 7.86 -9.39 -5.04
CA ALA A 21 8.87 -9.12 -6.06
C ALA A 21 10.26 -8.88 -5.44
N HIS A 22 10.32 -8.22 -4.28
CA HIS A 22 11.56 -7.91 -3.57
C HIS A 22 12.26 -9.15 -3.02
N THR A 23 11.53 -10.03 -2.31
CA THR A 23 12.14 -11.23 -1.69
C THR A 23 12.15 -12.44 -2.63
N GLY A 24 11.38 -12.41 -3.71
CA GLY A 24 11.10 -13.55 -4.57
C GLY A 24 10.07 -14.55 -4.02
N MET A 25 9.50 -14.29 -2.84
CA MET A 25 8.49 -15.18 -2.26
C MET A 25 7.30 -15.33 -3.21
N GLY A 26 6.88 -16.58 -3.45
CA GLY A 26 5.73 -16.92 -4.28
C GLY A 26 5.93 -16.77 -5.79
N THR A 27 7.05 -16.23 -6.27
CA THR A 27 7.22 -15.97 -7.72
C THR A 27 7.39 -17.25 -8.54
N THR A 28 8.01 -18.30 -7.98
CA THR A 28 8.07 -19.63 -8.63
C THR A 28 6.68 -20.22 -8.81
N VAL A 29 5.88 -20.26 -7.74
CA VAL A 29 4.53 -20.83 -7.74
C VAL A 29 3.61 -20.06 -8.69
N LEU A 30 3.76 -18.73 -8.74
CA LEU A 30 3.05 -17.91 -9.73
C LEU A 30 3.45 -18.30 -11.16
N ALA A 31 4.75 -18.41 -11.46
CA ALA A 31 5.23 -18.74 -12.79
C ALA A 31 4.79 -20.14 -13.26
N GLU A 32 4.88 -21.14 -12.40
CA GLU A 32 4.40 -22.51 -12.66
C GLU A 32 2.89 -22.53 -12.93
N GLN A 33 2.09 -21.78 -12.16
CA GLN A 33 0.66 -21.69 -12.42
C GLN A 33 0.36 -20.93 -13.72
N LEU A 34 1.14 -19.91 -14.07
CA LEU A 34 0.99 -19.23 -15.36
C LEU A 34 1.31 -20.17 -16.52
N GLU A 35 2.37 -20.97 -16.41
CA GLU A 35 2.74 -21.99 -17.40
C GLU A 35 1.63 -23.03 -17.60
N GLN A 36 0.98 -23.49 -16.52
CA GLN A 36 -0.18 -24.40 -16.63
C GLN A 36 -1.42 -23.76 -17.26
N LEU A 37 -1.56 -22.44 -17.20
CA LEU A 37 -2.73 -21.71 -17.70
C LEU A 37 -2.54 -21.16 -19.11
N LEU A 38 -1.30 -20.96 -19.54
CA LEU A 38 -0.92 -20.39 -20.82
C LEU A 38 -0.46 -21.52 -21.75
N ASP A 39 -1.39 -21.98 -22.60
CA ASP A 39 -1.06 -22.86 -23.73
C ASP A 39 -0.05 -22.21 -24.69
N GLU A 40 0.58 -23.00 -25.56
CA GLU A 40 1.50 -22.54 -26.59
C GLU A 40 0.91 -21.38 -27.42
N GLY A 41 1.68 -20.29 -27.55
CA GLY A 41 1.28 -19.09 -28.29
C GLY A 41 0.38 -18.11 -27.54
N LYS A 42 0.05 -18.35 -26.27
CA LYS A 42 -0.70 -17.39 -25.45
C LYS A 42 0.20 -16.35 -24.78
N GLU A 43 -0.32 -15.14 -24.67
CA GLU A 43 0.34 -14.00 -24.06
C GLU A 43 -0.22 -13.70 -22.67
N ALA A 44 0.60 -13.12 -21.79
CA ALA A 44 0.18 -12.66 -20.47
C ALA A 44 0.24 -11.13 -20.37
N TRP A 45 -0.84 -10.52 -19.89
CA TRP A 45 -0.97 -9.08 -19.75
C TRP A 45 -0.98 -8.70 -18.27
N VAL A 46 -0.04 -7.86 -17.84
CA VAL A 46 0.08 -7.43 -16.45
C VAL A 46 -0.65 -6.11 -16.25
N VAL A 47 -1.81 -6.17 -15.61
CA VAL A 47 -2.68 -5.01 -15.35
C VAL A 47 -2.82 -4.70 -13.87
N GLY A 48 -2.96 -3.42 -13.53
CA GLY A 48 -3.20 -3.01 -12.14
C GLY A 48 -2.90 -1.54 -11.87
N ALA A 49 -3.17 -1.11 -10.65
CA ALA A 49 -2.98 0.28 -10.23
C ALA A 49 -1.52 0.76 -10.35
N GLN A 50 -1.33 2.07 -10.36
CA GLN A 50 0.00 2.66 -10.18
C GLN A 50 0.57 2.29 -8.80
N ASN A 51 1.88 2.07 -8.75
CA ASN A 51 2.60 1.66 -7.55
C ASN A 51 2.16 0.30 -6.93
N ALA A 52 1.41 -0.52 -7.67
CA ALA A 52 1.04 -1.87 -7.23
C ALA A 52 2.21 -2.88 -7.25
N GLY A 53 3.37 -2.51 -7.81
CA GLY A 53 4.54 -3.38 -7.94
C GLY A 53 4.61 -4.21 -9.22
N LYS A 54 3.85 -3.84 -10.27
CA LYS A 54 3.82 -4.54 -11.58
C LYS A 54 5.23 -4.69 -12.18
N SER A 55 5.92 -3.59 -12.44
CA SER A 55 7.25 -3.60 -13.05
C SER A 55 8.29 -4.29 -12.16
N SER A 56 8.16 -4.19 -10.83
CA SER A 56 9.02 -4.95 -9.91
C SER A 56 8.82 -6.46 -10.05
N LEU A 57 7.57 -6.92 -10.19
CA LEU A 57 7.26 -8.34 -10.40
C LEU A 57 7.80 -8.83 -11.74
N ILE A 58 7.60 -8.04 -12.79
CA ILE A 58 8.09 -8.35 -14.14
C ILE A 58 9.62 -8.44 -14.16
N ASN A 59 10.33 -7.44 -13.61
CA ASN A 59 11.78 -7.47 -13.48
C ASN A 59 12.27 -8.72 -12.73
N ARG A 60 11.57 -9.09 -11.66
CA ARG A 60 11.91 -10.29 -10.90
C ARG A 60 11.72 -11.57 -11.71
N LEU A 61 10.67 -11.67 -12.51
CA LEU A 61 10.47 -12.81 -13.41
C LEU A 61 11.51 -12.82 -14.53
N SER A 62 11.87 -11.67 -15.09
CA SER A 62 12.90 -11.51 -16.12
C SER A 62 14.27 -11.95 -15.65
N GLN A 63 14.72 -11.48 -14.49
CA GLN A 63 15.97 -11.94 -13.89
C GLN A 63 16.02 -13.44 -13.64
N LYS A 64 14.85 -14.08 -13.49
CA LYS A 64 14.75 -15.50 -13.14
C LYS A 64 14.61 -16.41 -14.35
N TYR A 65 13.90 -15.97 -15.39
CA TYR A 65 13.48 -16.83 -16.51
C TYR A 65 13.83 -16.26 -17.89
N GLY A 66 14.12 -14.95 -18.01
CA GLY A 66 14.31 -14.24 -19.28
C GLY A 66 15.65 -14.50 -20.00
N GLY A 67 16.26 -15.67 -19.81
CA GLY A 67 17.38 -16.21 -20.59
C GLY A 67 18.26 -15.23 -21.36
N GLY A 68 19.13 -14.47 -20.67
CA GLY A 68 20.24 -13.74 -21.31
C GLY A 68 20.26 -12.22 -21.08
N GLU A 69 21.48 -11.73 -20.83
CA GLU A 69 21.95 -10.34 -20.68
C GLU A 69 20.95 -9.20 -20.93
N THR A 70 20.26 -8.76 -19.88
CA THR A 70 19.95 -7.32 -19.76
C THR A 70 21.11 -6.65 -19.04
N SER A 71 22.08 -6.20 -19.84
CA SER A 71 23.12 -5.27 -19.45
C SER A 71 22.51 -3.95 -18.94
N ASP A 72 22.34 -3.85 -17.62
CA ASP A 72 22.71 -2.69 -16.80
C ASP A 72 22.09 -2.86 -15.40
N VAL A 73 22.88 -3.40 -14.47
CA VAL A 73 22.50 -3.52 -13.06
C VAL A 73 22.76 -2.18 -12.38
N THR A 74 21.90 -1.18 -12.58
CA THR A 74 21.92 0.05 -11.77
C THR A 74 21.13 -0.16 -10.49
N ARG A 75 21.84 -0.28 -9.35
CA ARG A 75 21.27 -0.51 -8.01
C ARG A 75 19.98 0.30 -7.80
N ASP A 76 18.91 -0.35 -7.34
CA ASP A 76 17.69 0.40 -7.05
C ASP A 76 17.92 1.41 -5.92
N VAL A 77 17.01 2.38 -5.78
CA VAL A 77 17.05 3.41 -4.72
C VAL A 77 17.00 2.84 -3.29
N ASN A 78 16.93 1.52 -3.11
CA ASN A 78 16.88 0.80 -1.85
C ASN A 78 18.07 -0.19 -1.66
N GLY A 79 19.07 -0.18 -2.54
CA GLY A 79 20.26 -1.02 -2.44
C GLY A 79 20.09 -2.49 -2.86
N GLY A 80 19.00 -2.83 -3.55
CA GLY A 80 18.76 -4.14 -4.16
C GLY A 80 19.47 -4.31 -5.52
N PRO A 81 19.49 -5.53 -6.10
CA PRO A 81 20.06 -5.77 -7.42
C PRO A 81 19.39 -4.86 -8.45
N GLY A 82 20.24 -4.18 -9.20
CA GLY A 82 19.90 -3.05 -10.05
C GLY A 82 18.92 -3.34 -11.18
N LEU A 83 18.21 -2.29 -11.57
CA LEU A 83 17.14 -2.38 -12.55
C LEU A 83 17.73 -2.37 -13.97
N GLY A 84 17.48 -3.44 -14.71
CA GLY A 84 17.50 -3.40 -16.16
C GLY A 84 16.42 -2.45 -16.73
N PRO A 85 16.20 -2.42 -18.06
CA PRO A 85 15.62 -1.30 -18.83
C PRO A 85 14.17 -0.85 -18.49
N ILE A 86 13.56 -1.35 -17.42
CA ILE A 86 12.20 -1.03 -16.94
C ILE A 86 12.24 -0.11 -15.70
N ALA A 87 13.40 0.50 -15.41
CA ALA A 87 13.67 1.34 -14.25
C ALA A 87 13.18 2.79 -14.39
N SER A 88 11.98 2.98 -14.88
CA SER A 88 11.38 4.30 -14.95
C SER A 88 11.02 4.75 -13.52
N HIS A 89 11.98 5.43 -12.92
CA HIS A 89 11.97 5.99 -11.58
C HIS A 89 11.11 7.25 -11.56
N LEU A 90 9.83 7.13 -11.16
CA LEU A 90 8.88 8.14 -10.62
C LEU A 90 7.43 7.60 -10.72
N PRO A 91 6.40 8.25 -10.17
CA PRO A 91 5.01 7.82 -10.33
C PRO A 91 4.55 7.94 -11.80
N GLY A 92 3.91 6.90 -12.35
CA GLY A 92 3.33 6.92 -13.72
C GLY A 92 4.11 6.18 -14.81
N THR A 93 4.94 5.20 -14.45
CA THR A 93 6.14 4.92 -15.23
C THR A 93 6.13 3.78 -16.24
N THR A 94 4.98 3.43 -16.81
CA THR A 94 4.97 2.81 -18.14
C THR A 94 4.25 3.78 -19.07
N LEU A 95 5.00 4.47 -19.95
CA LEU A 95 4.45 5.45 -20.89
C LEU A 95 3.66 4.79 -22.04
N GLY A 96 3.80 3.48 -22.21
CA GLY A 96 3.08 2.65 -23.17
C GLY A 96 3.12 1.18 -22.77
N VAL A 97 2.51 0.29 -23.55
CA VAL A 97 2.61 -1.15 -23.33
C VAL A 97 4.00 -1.64 -23.74
N VAL A 98 4.66 -2.43 -22.91
CA VAL A 98 5.99 -3.00 -23.17
C VAL A 98 5.87 -4.51 -23.32
N ARG A 99 6.28 -5.06 -24.47
CA ARG A 99 6.36 -6.51 -24.70
C ARG A 99 7.70 -7.06 -24.23
N LEU A 100 7.66 -8.15 -23.46
CA LEU A 100 8.82 -8.90 -23.00
C LEU A 100 8.71 -10.32 -23.54
N GLU A 101 9.52 -10.59 -24.55
CA GLU A 101 9.44 -11.83 -25.32
C GLU A 101 9.97 -13.02 -24.52
N ASN A 102 9.27 -14.15 -24.62
CA ASN A 102 9.63 -15.43 -23.98
C ASN A 102 9.97 -15.31 -22.48
N LEU A 103 9.28 -14.42 -21.75
CA LEU A 103 9.61 -14.12 -20.36
C LEU A 103 9.31 -15.28 -19.40
N LEU A 104 8.24 -16.04 -19.66
CA LEU A 104 7.80 -17.12 -18.80
C LEU A 104 8.49 -18.45 -19.15
N PRO A 105 8.55 -19.42 -18.23
CA PRO A 105 9.13 -20.74 -18.49
C PRO A 105 8.57 -21.44 -19.73
N SER A 106 7.29 -21.23 -20.04
CA SER A 106 6.61 -21.76 -21.22
C SER A 106 7.04 -21.12 -22.54
N GLY A 107 7.90 -20.10 -22.53
CA GLY A 107 8.19 -19.25 -23.69
C GLY A 107 7.09 -18.23 -24.00
N ALA A 108 6.10 -18.06 -23.12
CA ALA A 108 5.05 -17.06 -23.33
C ALA A 108 5.56 -15.62 -23.13
N ASP A 109 5.09 -14.72 -23.98
CA ASP A 109 5.35 -13.28 -23.89
C ASP A 109 4.57 -12.64 -22.75
N VAL A 110 5.16 -11.61 -22.15
CA VAL A 110 4.53 -10.81 -21.10
C VAL A 110 4.48 -9.34 -21.51
N TYR A 111 3.30 -8.74 -21.42
CA TYR A 111 3.05 -7.34 -21.72
C TYR A 111 2.88 -6.55 -20.41
N ASP A 112 3.80 -5.62 -20.12
CA ASP A 112 3.62 -4.63 -19.05
C ASP A 112 2.70 -3.52 -19.53
N THR A 113 1.66 -3.20 -18.75
CA THR A 113 0.72 -2.14 -19.09
C THR A 113 0.89 -0.93 -18.15
N PRO A 114 0.65 0.30 -18.65
CA PRO A 114 0.61 1.48 -17.80
C PRO A 114 -0.25 1.29 -16.57
N GLY A 115 0.26 1.72 -15.41
CA GLY A 115 -0.50 1.62 -14.18
C GLY A 115 -1.74 2.52 -14.21
N LEU A 116 -2.88 1.94 -13.83
CA LEU A 116 -4.13 2.68 -13.73
C LEU A 116 -4.09 3.63 -12.53
N LEU A 117 -4.34 4.92 -12.76
CA LEU A 117 -4.52 5.90 -11.69
C LEU A 117 -5.80 5.57 -10.91
N GLN A 118 -5.67 5.40 -9.59
CA GLN A 118 -6.81 5.18 -8.70
C GLN A 118 -7.06 6.47 -7.89
N PRO A 119 -8.22 7.14 -8.06
CA PRO A 119 -8.49 8.42 -7.40
C PRO A 119 -8.44 8.37 -5.86
N SER A 120 -8.73 7.21 -5.28
CA SER A 120 -8.72 6.97 -3.83
C SER A 120 -7.35 6.49 -3.31
N GLN A 121 -6.31 6.46 -4.13
CA GLN A 121 -4.99 6.00 -3.67
C GLN A 121 -4.28 7.14 -2.95
N VAL A 122 -4.13 7.06 -1.63
CA VAL A 122 -3.44 8.10 -0.83
C VAL A 122 -2.06 8.47 -1.41
N SER A 123 -1.29 7.49 -1.88
CA SER A 123 0.04 7.73 -2.46
C SER A 123 0.04 8.56 -3.75
N SER A 124 -1.10 8.70 -4.46
CA SER A 124 -1.19 9.58 -5.63
C SER A 124 -1.27 11.07 -5.27
N ARG A 125 -1.64 11.38 -4.01
CA ARG A 125 -1.68 12.75 -3.48
C ARG A 125 -0.38 13.17 -2.80
N LEU A 126 0.53 12.22 -2.59
CA LEU A 126 1.81 12.41 -1.91
C LEU A 126 2.92 12.66 -2.93
N ASN A 127 3.91 13.47 -2.54
CA ASN A 127 5.14 13.59 -3.31
C ASN A 127 6.03 12.34 -3.11
N SER A 128 7.13 12.24 -3.85
CA SER A 128 8.02 11.08 -3.81
C SER A 128 8.61 10.80 -2.42
N GLU A 129 8.89 11.82 -1.62
CA GLU A 129 9.44 11.65 -0.26
C GLU A 129 8.37 11.15 0.71
N GLU A 130 7.20 11.79 0.71
CA GLU A 130 6.05 11.40 1.52
C GLU A 130 5.55 9.99 1.17
N ALA A 131 5.51 9.65 -0.13
CA ALA A 131 5.13 8.32 -0.59
C ALA A 131 6.09 7.23 -0.07
N ARG A 132 7.41 7.53 -0.01
CA ARG A 132 8.41 6.61 0.57
C ARG A 132 8.17 6.36 2.06
N MET A 133 7.67 7.35 2.81
CA MET A 133 7.33 7.18 4.22
C MET A 133 6.13 6.26 4.41
N VAL A 134 5.09 6.40 3.58
CA VAL A 134 3.84 5.62 3.72
C VAL A 134 3.99 4.19 3.25
N LEU A 135 4.75 3.96 2.17
CA LEU A 135 4.93 2.63 1.60
C LEU A 135 5.76 1.74 2.56
N PRO A 136 5.22 0.61 3.04
CA PRO A 136 5.96 -0.28 3.93
C PRO A 136 7.19 -0.87 3.22
N ARG A 137 8.38 -0.44 3.64
CA ARG A 137 9.67 -0.96 3.15
C ARG A 137 10.26 -2.05 4.05
N LYS A 138 9.79 -2.10 5.30
CA LYS A 138 10.16 -3.09 6.31
C LYS A 138 8.90 -3.80 6.80
N ARG A 139 9.07 -4.95 7.46
CA ARG A 139 7.97 -5.63 8.14
C ARG A 139 7.26 -4.64 9.05
N LEU A 140 5.93 -4.57 8.93
CA LEU A 140 5.13 -3.69 9.77
C LEU A 140 5.20 -4.14 11.22
N THR A 141 5.52 -3.21 12.11
CA THR A 141 5.46 -3.41 13.55
C THR A 141 4.08 -2.98 14.05
N PRO A 142 3.30 -3.87 14.70
CA PRO A 142 2.01 -3.49 15.25
C PRO A 142 2.17 -2.47 16.36
N ARG A 143 1.36 -1.41 16.34
CA ARG A 143 1.32 -0.39 17.39
C ARG A 143 -0.02 -0.45 18.10
N THR A 144 -0.06 -1.14 19.24
CA THR A 144 -1.29 -1.38 20.00
C THR A 144 -1.48 -0.34 21.11
N TYR A 145 -2.64 0.29 21.11
CA TYR A 145 -3.08 1.27 22.09
C TYR A 145 -4.26 0.71 22.88
N ARG A 146 -4.23 0.86 24.20
CA ARG A 146 -5.43 0.71 25.03
C ARG A 146 -6.20 2.03 24.96
N ALA A 147 -7.10 2.14 23.99
CA ALA A 147 -7.83 3.35 23.71
C ALA A 147 -9.05 3.50 24.64
N GLU A 148 -9.21 4.66 25.26
CA GLU A 148 -10.41 5.01 26.03
C GLU A 148 -11.44 5.72 25.15
N ILE A 149 -12.71 5.72 25.56
CA ILE A 149 -13.72 6.59 24.96
C ILE A 149 -13.27 8.06 25.05
N GLY A 150 -13.37 8.79 23.94
CA GLY A 150 -12.88 10.17 23.77
C GLY A 150 -11.40 10.29 23.40
N SER A 151 -10.65 9.19 23.30
CA SER A 151 -9.25 9.23 22.87
C SER A 151 -9.09 9.30 21.35
N THR A 152 -7.93 9.81 20.91
CA THR A 152 -7.58 9.97 19.49
C THR A 152 -6.22 9.34 19.21
N ILE A 153 -6.08 8.69 18.06
CA ILE A 153 -4.78 8.28 17.49
C ILE A 153 -4.60 9.00 16.15
N HIS A 154 -3.65 9.93 16.09
CA HIS A 154 -3.17 10.48 14.82
C HIS A 154 -2.21 9.50 14.14
N VAL A 155 -2.31 9.37 12.82
CA VAL A 155 -1.42 8.57 11.96
C VAL A 155 -0.77 9.52 10.96
N GLY A 156 0.44 9.98 11.31
CA GLY A 156 1.08 11.12 10.67
C GLY A 156 0.17 12.35 10.69
N GLY A 157 0.25 13.13 9.63
CA GLY A 157 -0.76 14.14 9.26
C GLY A 157 -1.64 13.67 8.11
N LEU A 158 -1.86 12.35 7.97
CA LEU A 158 -2.69 11.78 6.90
C LEU A 158 -4.08 11.35 7.34
N GLY A 159 -4.27 11.10 8.63
CA GLY A 159 -5.56 10.73 9.17
C GLY A 159 -5.51 10.53 10.69
N ARG A 160 -6.70 10.36 11.26
CA ARG A 160 -6.85 10.08 12.69
C ARG A 160 -7.99 9.10 12.94
N ILE A 161 -7.93 8.46 14.11
CA ILE A 161 -8.96 7.58 14.62
C ILE A 161 -9.42 8.15 15.96
N ASP A 162 -10.69 8.52 16.04
CA ASP A 162 -11.33 9.01 17.26
C ASP A 162 -12.23 7.90 17.84
N VAL A 163 -12.05 7.54 19.11
CA VAL A 163 -12.90 6.55 19.79
C VAL A 163 -14.10 7.28 20.37
N LEU A 164 -15.24 7.21 19.67
CA LEU A 164 -16.41 8.00 20.01
C LEU A 164 -17.23 7.40 21.16
N ASP A 165 -17.42 6.08 21.12
CA ASP A 165 -18.26 5.35 22.06
C ASP A 165 -17.88 3.85 22.08
N GLY A 166 -18.33 3.13 23.10
CA GLY A 166 -18.14 1.69 23.21
C GLY A 166 -18.84 1.09 24.43
N PRO A 167 -19.12 -0.22 24.42
CA PRO A 167 -19.79 -0.91 25.53
C PRO A 167 -18.92 -1.01 26.79
N GLN A 168 -17.61 -0.78 26.66
CA GLN A 168 -16.63 -0.80 27.73
C GLN A 168 -15.83 0.49 27.69
N ARG A 169 -15.27 0.90 28.84
CA ARG A 169 -14.48 2.14 28.95
C ARG A 169 -13.27 2.17 28.02
N THR A 170 -12.65 1.01 27.77
CA THR A 170 -11.44 0.91 26.93
C THR A 170 -11.52 -0.23 25.94
N MET A 171 -10.86 -0.07 24.79
CA MET A 171 -10.67 -1.11 23.78
C MET A 171 -9.23 -1.12 23.26
N TYR A 172 -8.75 -2.26 22.75
CA TYR A 172 -7.45 -2.32 22.11
C TYR A 172 -7.55 -1.99 20.63
N LEU A 173 -6.77 -1.01 20.18
CA LEU A 173 -6.63 -0.64 18.77
C LEU A 173 -5.19 -0.86 18.33
N THR A 174 -4.99 -1.71 17.32
CA THR A 174 -3.67 -1.95 16.73
C THR A 174 -3.56 -1.24 15.39
N VAL A 175 -2.66 -0.26 15.32
CA VAL A 175 -2.36 0.45 14.08
C VAL A 175 -1.25 -0.28 13.32
N TRP A 176 -1.55 -0.64 12.07
CA TRP A 176 -0.61 -1.18 11.10
C TRP A 176 -0.29 -0.12 10.05
N ALA A 177 0.83 0.57 10.22
CA ALA A 177 1.32 1.58 9.29
C ALA A 177 2.85 1.56 9.27
N SER A 178 3.46 2.08 8.19
CA SER A 178 4.92 2.16 8.05
C SER A 178 5.58 2.77 9.28
N ALA A 179 6.78 2.28 9.63
CA ALA A 179 7.55 2.77 10.78
C ALA A 179 7.94 4.25 10.62
N ASP A 180 8.03 4.74 9.37
CA ASP A 180 8.35 6.13 9.06
C ASP A 180 7.13 7.06 9.20
N VAL A 181 5.93 6.52 9.44
CA VAL A 181 4.72 7.30 9.73
C VAL A 181 4.49 7.30 11.24
N PRO A 182 4.80 8.37 11.99
CA PRO A 182 4.57 8.46 13.42
C PRO A 182 3.10 8.32 13.80
N THR A 183 2.84 7.77 14.97
CA THR A 183 1.51 7.73 15.57
C THR A 183 1.51 8.51 16.88
N HIS A 184 0.48 9.33 17.09
CA HIS A 184 0.35 10.14 18.31
C HIS A 184 -0.98 9.84 18.99
N TYR A 185 -0.90 9.19 20.15
CA TYR A 185 -2.07 8.83 20.96
C TYR A 185 -2.35 9.90 22.01
N MET A 186 -3.61 10.28 22.16
CA MET A 186 -4.04 11.33 23.08
C MET A 186 -5.32 10.91 23.83
N LEU A 187 -5.28 11.05 25.16
CA LEU A 187 -6.47 10.98 25.99
C LEU A 187 -7.28 12.27 25.89
N ASN A 188 -8.61 12.16 25.88
CA ASN A 188 -9.53 13.29 25.69
C ASN A 188 -9.15 14.13 24.46
N GLY A 189 -8.76 13.44 23.39
CA GLY A 189 -8.34 14.03 22.12
C GLY A 189 -9.53 14.55 21.32
N PHE A 190 -10.59 13.74 21.27
CA PHE A 190 -11.80 14.03 20.52
C PHE A 190 -12.76 14.93 21.32
N GLN A 191 -13.26 15.96 20.66
CA GLN A 191 -14.39 16.77 21.12
C GLN A 191 -15.34 16.99 19.93
N LYS A 192 -16.65 17.07 20.21
CA LYS A 192 -17.67 17.24 19.15
C LYS A 192 -17.58 18.59 18.45
N SER A 193 -17.16 19.64 19.17
CA SER A 193 -16.91 20.97 18.61
C SER A 193 -15.45 21.08 18.16
N GLU A 194 -15.20 21.84 17.09
CA GLU A 194 -13.83 22.19 16.68
C GLU A 194 -13.05 22.82 17.84
N GLY A 195 -11.77 22.47 17.93
CA GLY A 195 -10.87 22.98 18.98
C GLY A 195 -10.55 21.95 20.07
N GLY A 196 -10.89 20.68 19.85
CA GLY A 196 -10.42 19.59 20.69
C GLY A 196 -8.90 19.49 20.69
N LYS A 197 -8.34 18.82 21.70
CA LYS A 197 -6.87 18.67 21.84
C LYS A 197 -6.24 18.05 20.59
N ALA A 198 -6.93 17.11 19.94
CA ALA A 198 -6.46 16.50 18.70
C ALA A 198 -6.42 17.48 17.52
N ASP A 199 -7.40 18.40 17.43
CA ASP A 199 -7.44 19.45 16.40
C ASP A 199 -6.31 20.46 16.62
N LEU A 200 -6.10 20.88 17.87
CA LEU A 200 -5.01 21.79 18.24
C LEU A 200 -3.64 21.18 17.97
N LEU A 201 -3.45 19.88 18.27
CA LEU A 201 -2.23 19.17 17.91
C LEU A 201 -2.01 19.20 16.39
N TYR A 202 -3.05 18.89 15.61
CA TYR A 202 -2.96 18.90 14.15
C TYR A 202 -2.60 20.29 13.63
N LYS A 203 -3.33 21.33 14.05
CA LYS A 203 -3.08 22.72 13.65
C LYS A 203 -1.66 23.18 13.95
N LYS A 204 -1.09 22.74 15.08
CA LYS A 204 0.26 23.14 15.50
C LYS A 204 1.38 22.31 14.87
N HIS A 205 1.13 21.04 14.55
CA HIS A 205 2.19 20.08 14.25
C HIS A 205 2.06 19.34 12.91
N ALA A 206 0.99 19.54 12.14
CA ALA A 206 0.88 19.05 10.76
C ALA A 206 2.04 19.59 9.92
N GLY A 207 2.72 18.71 9.19
CA GLY A 207 3.89 19.08 8.39
C GLY A 207 5.21 19.12 9.15
N SER A 208 5.22 18.95 10.48
CA SER A 208 6.44 18.91 11.30
C SER A 208 6.56 17.63 12.12
N LYS A 209 5.84 17.49 13.23
CA LYS A 209 5.83 16.26 14.05
C LYS A 209 4.77 15.25 13.59
N LEU A 210 3.75 15.74 12.87
CA LEU A 210 2.73 14.94 12.22
C LEU A 210 3.03 14.93 10.72
N THR A 211 3.94 14.04 10.35
CA THR A 211 4.37 13.80 8.98
C THR A 211 4.05 12.37 8.57
N PRO A 212 3.88 12.07 7.27
CA PRO A 212 3.62 13.02 6.19
C PRO A 212 2.24 13.70 6.35
N PRO A 213 1.95 14.83 5.67
CA PRO A 213 2.80 15.58 4.71
C PRO A 213 4.04 16.21 5.35
N ILE A 214 5.00 16.64 4.53
CA ILE A 214 6.25 17.28 4.98
C ILE A 214 6.20 18.78 4.68
N GLY A 215 6.14 19.59 5.74
CA GLY A 215 6.04 21.05 5.67
C GLY A 215 4.62 21.59 5.49
N GLU A 216 4.40 22.83 5.93
CA GLU A 216 3.08 23.49 5.92
C GLU A 216 2.50 23.64 4.51
N LYS A 217 3.34 23.92 3.51
CA LYS A 217 2.92 24.03 2.12
C LYS A 217 2.25 22.74 1.64
N ARG A 218 2.80 21.58 2.03
CA ARG A 218 2.26 20.26 1.66
C ARG A 218 0.95 19.97 2.39
N VAL A 219 0.83 20.36 3.66
CA VAL A 219 -0.45 20.30 4.40
C VAL A 219 -1.55 21.02 3.63
N LYS A 220 -1.30 22.27 3.20
CA LYS A 220 -2.28 23.05 2.43
C LYS A 220 -2.62 22.40 1.07
N GLN A 221 -1.64 21.81 0.40
CA GLN A 221 -1.83 21.16 -0.90
C GLN A 221 -2.62 19.84 -0.82
N LEU A 222 -2.49 19.08 0.28
CA LEU A 222 -3.29 17.88 0.50
C LEU A 222 -4.78 18.19 0.72
N GLY A 223 -5.07 19.40 1.19
CA GLY A 223 -6.43 19.88 1.43
C GLY A 223 -7.02 19.38 2.75
N GLU A 224 -8.34 19.39 2.81
CA GLU A 224 -9.08 19.04 4.02
C GLU A 224 -9.39 17.55 4.11
N TRP A 225 -9.46 17.06 5.34
CA TRP A 225 -9.85 15.68 5.60
C TRP A 225 -11.36 15.50 5.49
N GLY A 226 -11.78 14.38 4.90
CA GLY A 226 -13.12 13.86 5.12
C GLY A 226 -13.22 13.18 6.49
N SER A 227 -14.44 13.02 6.98
CA SER A 227 -14.72 12.21 8.17
C SER A 227 -15.75 11.13 7.87
N ARG A 228 -15.63 9.99 8.55
CA ARG A 228 -16.60 8.90 8.48
C ARG A 228 -16.73 8.26 9.85
N VAL A 229 -17.97 8.15 10.33
CA VAL A 229 -18.29 7.37 11.52
C VAL A 229 -18.54 5.92 11.11
N VAL A 230 -17.90 5.00 11.81
CA VAL A 230 -18.06 3.56 11.61
C VAL A 230 -18.36 2.88 12.94
N THR A 231 -19.33 1.97 12.94
CA THR A 231 -19.61 1.10 14.09
C THR A 231 -19.01 -0.26 13.80
N VAL A 232 -18.14 -0.73 14.70
CA VAL A 232 -17.43 -2.00 14.56
C VAL A 232 -17.88 -2.96 15.66
N TYR A 233 -18.17 -4.20 15.28
CA TYR A 233 -18.61 -5.24 16.20
C TYR A 233 -17.54 -6.33 16.31
N GLY A 234 -17.14 -6.62 17.54
CA GLY A 234 -16.29 -7.75 17.90
C GLY A 234 -17.12 -8.92 18.45
N SER A 235 -16.57 -10.12 18.33
CA SER A 235 -17.09 -11.37 18.87
C SER A 235 -16.28 -11.87 20.07
N SER A 236 -15.05 -11.38 20.27
CA SER A 236 -14.16 -11.77 21.37
C SER A 236 -13.14 -10.69 21.71
N TRP A 237 -12.68 -10.67 22.96
CA TRP A 237 -11.56 -9.84 23.42
C TRP A 237 -10.19 -10.49 23.19
N GLN A 238 -10.14 -11.77 22.82
CA GLN A 238 -8.90 -12.54 22.69
C GLN A 238 -8.25 -12.43 21.31
N ARG A 239 -8.93 -11.87 20.31
CA ARG A 239 -8.43 -11.74 18.94
C ARG A 239 -8.91 -10.46 18.28
N SER A 240 -8.14 -9.97 17.31
CA SER A 240 -8.62 -8.93 16.41
C SER A 240 -9.71 -9.49 15.51
N ASP A 241 -10.90 -8.90 15.57
CA ASP A 241 -12.06 -9.38 14.80
C ASP A 241 -12.31 -8.59 13.51
N ARG A 242 -11.90 -7.31 13.45
CA ARG A 242 -12.22 -6.40 12.34
C ARG A 242 -11.09 -5.41 12.07
N ASP A 243 -10.84 -5.18 10.79
CA ASP A 243 -9.90 -4.17 10.30
C ASP A 243 -10.66 -2.94 9.79
N VAL A 244 -10.17 -1.76 10.16
CA VAL A 244 -10.56 -0.49 9.55
C VAL A 244 -9.44 -0.06 8.61
N VAL A 245 -9.74 0.05 7.32
CA VAL A 245 -8.77 0.50 6.31
C VAL A 245 -9.02 1.97 6.02
N ILE A 246 -8.00 2.80 6.26
CA ILE A 246 -8.01 4.23 5.93
C ILE A 246 -7.36 4.38 4.55
N GLY A 247 -8.13 4.89 3.59
CA GLY A 247 -7.72 5.09 2.20
C GLY A 247 -8.67 6.03 1.47
#